data_AF-A0A0G0X5H3-F1
#
_entry.id   AF-A0A0G0X5H3-F1
#
_cell.length_a   1.000
_cell.length_b   1.000
_cell.length_c   1.000
_cell.angle_alpha   90.00
_cell.angle_beta   90.00
_cell.angle_gamma   90.00
#
_symmetry.space_group_name_H-M   'P 1'
#
loop_
_entity.id
_entity.type
_entity.pdbx_description
1 polymer ?
#
loop_
_entity_poly.entity_id
_entity_poly.type
_entity_poly.pdbx_seq_one_letter_code
_entity_poly.pdbx_strand_id
1 'polypeptide(L)' 'MIITILTFAIILLILVVIHEAGHFFAAKLMGIKVEEFGFGLPPRAWGK' A
#
# COMPACT_ATOMS: atom_id res chain seq x y z
N MET A 1 21.27 14.78 2.44
CA MET A 1 21.00 13.78 1.39
C MET A 1 20.56 12.44 1.98
N ILE A 2 21.40 11.73 2.73
CA ILE A 2 21.06 10.41 3.33
C ILE A 2 19.83 10.50 4.24
N ILE A 3 19.81 11.43 5.20
CA ILE A 3 18.67 11.61 6.12
C ILE A 3 17.38 11.92 5.34
N THR A 4 17.46 12.81 4.35
CA THR A 4 16.31 13.17 3.49
C THR A 4 15.72 11.96 2.75
N ILE A 5 16.58 11.12 2.17
CA ILE A 5 16.16 9.91 1.44
C ILE A 5 15.49 8.93 2.41
N LEU A 6 16.06 8.74 3.60
CA LEU A 6 15.49 7.86 4.62
C LEU A 6 14.13 8.38 5.12
N THR A 7 14.02 9.69 5.40
CA THR A 7 12.77 10.31 5.81
C THR A 7 11.70 10.15 4.73
N PHE A 8 12.04 10.38 3.46
CA PHE A 8 11.13 10.16 2.34
C PHE A 8 10.63 8.72 2.27
N ALA A 9 11.54 7.73 2.34
CA ALA A 9 11.18 6.32 2.26
C ALA A 9 10.25 5.88 3.41
N ILE A 10 10.53 6.34 4.63
CA ILE A 10 9.70 6.04 5.81
C ILE A 10 8.29 6.63 5.66
N ILE A 11 8.20 7.90 5.26
CA ILE A 11 6.91 8.56 5.06
C ILE A 11 6.12 7.85 3.96
N LEU A 12 6.76 7.50 2.84
CA LEU A 12 6.12 6.80 1.73
C LEU A 12 5.60 5.42 2.18
N LEU A 13 6.38 4.67 2.96
CA LEU A 13 5.97 3.38 3.51
C LEU A 13 4.68 3.51 4.33
N ILE A 14 4.66 4.46 5.28
CA ILE A 14 3.51 4.71 6.15
C ILE A 14 2.29 5.14 5.32
N LEU A 15 2.50 6.04 4.35
CA LEU A 15 1.45 6.52 3.45
C LEU A 15 0.80 5.37 2.69
N VAL A 16 1.59 4.45 2.13
CA VAL A 16 1.07 3.29 1.37
C VAL A 16 0.27 2.36 2.27
N VAL A 17 0.74 2.07 3.50
CA VAL A 17 -0.03 1.25 4.46
C VAL A 17 -1.41 1.87 4.72
N ILE A 18 -1.45 3.17 5.01
CA ILE A 18 -2.71 3.87 5.30
C ILE A 18 -3.60 3.91 4.05
N HIS A 19 -3.03 4.09 2.87
CA HIS A 19 -3.76 4.11 1.59
C HIS A 19 -4.46 2.77 1.32
N GLU A 20 -3.75 1.65 1.42
CA GLU A 20 -4.30 0.32 1.20
C GLU A 20 -5.32 -0.05 2.28
N ALA A 21 -5.07 0.33 3.54
CA ALA A 21 -6.06 0.20 4.60
C ALA A 21 -7.34 0.98 4.27
N GLY A 22 -7.23 2.19 3.71
CA GLY A 22 -8.36 2.97 3.22
C GLY A 22 -9.19 2.21 2.18
N HIS A 23 -8.54 1.59 1.19
CA HIS A 23 -9.22 0.74 0.20
C HIS A 23 -9.94 -0.44 0.85
N PHE A 24 -9.30 -1.11 1.79
CA PHE A 24 -9.90 -2.23 2.51
C PHE A 24 -11.15 -1.82 3.28
N PHE A 25 -11.09 -0.72 4.03
CA PHE A 25 -12.24 -0.22 4.77
C PHE A 25 -13.35 0.26 3.84
N ALA A 26 -13.03 0.93 2.73
CA ALA A 26 -14.01 1.33 1.73
C ALA A 26 -14.69 0.12 1.09
N ALA A 27 -13.93 -0.92 0.70
CA ALA A 27 -14.48 -2.16 0.17
C ALA A 27 -15.41 -2.84 1.18
N LYS A 28 -15.00 -2.93 2.44
CA LYS A 28 -15.82 -3.50 3.52
C LYS A 28 -17.11 -2.71 3.74
N LEU A 29 -17.06 -1.38 3.70
CA LEU A 29 -18.24 -0.52 3.85
C LEU A 29 -19.23 -0.70 2.68
N MET A 30 -18.71 -0.93 1.48
CA MET A 30 -19.52 -1.15 0.27
C MET A 30 -19.98 -2.61 0.10
N GLY A 31 -19.69 -3.50 1.06
CA GLY A 31 -20.04 -4.92 0.98
C GLY A 31 -19.25 -5.70 -0.08
N ILE A 32 -18.13 -5.15 -0.56
CA ILE A 32 -17.25 -5.80 -1.54
C ILE A 32 -16.38 -6.81 -0.79
N LYS A 33 -16.39 -8.06 -1.25
CA LYS A 33 -15.51 -9.11 -0.71
C LYS A 33 -14.07 -8.80 -1.11
N VAL A 34 -13.20 -8.64 -0.12
CA VAL A 34 -11.75 -8.52 -0.33
C VAL A 34 -11.13 -9.91 -0.23
N GLU A 35 -10.52 -10.37 -1.33
CA GLU A 35 -9.89 -11.71 -1.39
C GLU A 35 -8.50 -11.72 -0.73
N GLU A 36 -7.73 -10.63 -0.86
CA GLU A 36 -6.40 -10.49 -0.29
C GLU A 36 -6.12 -9.04 0.12
N PHE A 37 -5.53 -8.84 1.30
CA PHE A 37 -4.97 -7.56 1.71
C PHE A 37 -3.46 -7.60 1.49
N GLY A 38 -3.01 -7.00 0.38
CA GLY A 38 -1.60 -6.92 0.03
C GLY A 38 -0.97 -5.61 0.46
N PHE A 39 0.33 -5.65 0.79
CA PHE A 39 1.15 -4.47 1.01
C PHE A 39 2.07 -4.21 -0.19
N GLY A 40 1.90 -3.07 -0.87
CA GLY A 40 2.73 -2.66 -2.00
C GLY A 40 2.23 -3.16 -3.36
N LEU A 41 3.16 -3.50 -4.25
CA LEU A 41 2.82 -3.90 -5.62
C LEU A 41 2.52 -5.42 -5.67
N PRO A 42 1.41 -5.86 -6.30
CA PRO A 42 1.15 -7.27 -6.57
C PRO A 42 2.31 -7.90 -7.38
N PRO A 43 2.42 -9.23 -7.46
CA PRO A 43 3.59 -9.88 -8.03
C PRO A 43 3.67 -9.62 -9.53
N ARG A 44 4.36 -8.54 -9.93
CA ARG A 44 5.28 -8.38 -11.07
C ARG A 44 5.59 -6.91 -11.36
N ALA A 45 6.80 -6.48 -11.01
CA ALA A 45 7.43 -5.30 -11.63
C ALA A 45 7.99 -5.64 -13.02
N TRP A 46 8.35 -6.90 -13.28
CA TRP A 46 8.64 -7.45 -14.60
C TRP A 46 8.19 -8.92 -14.67
N GLY A 47 7.50 -9.28 -15.74
CA GLY A 47 7.11 -10.65 -16.07
C GLY A 47 7.65 -11.07 -17.44
N LYS A 48 7.55 -12.37 -17.76
CA LYS A 48 7.66 -12.82 -19.15
C LYS A 48 6.53 -12.19 -19.96
#